data_AF-A0A5E4M8F5-F1
#
_entry.id   AF-A0A5E4M8F5-F1
#
_cell.length_a   1.000
_cell.length_b   1.000
_cell.length_c   1.000
_cell.angle_alpha   90.00
_cell.angle_beta   90.00
_cell.angle_gamma   90.00
#
_symmetry.space_group_name_H-M   'P 1'
#
loop_
_entity.id
_entity.type
_entity.pdbx_description
1 polymer ?
#
loop_
_entity_poly.entity_id
_entity_poly.type
_entity_poly.pdbx_seq_one_letter_code
_entity_poly.pdbx_strand_id
1 'polypeptide(L)'
;MAQSQKKLNINVSFEGEFAQYLTEVAQAWNKTIPEVLVCLVKEEFEAEKEMAEIIKERDMPEAKTVRNEDIDWDKILSAKTIKDE
;
A
#
# COMPACT_ATOMS: atom_id res chain seq x y z
N MET A 1 31.69 -10.85 -11.30
CA MET A 1 30.75 -9.83 -11.81
C MET A 1 30.10 -9.14 -10.61
N ALA A 2 29.97 -7.81 -10.69
CA ALA A 2 29.62 -6.81 -9.68
C ALA A 2 29.14 -7.29 -8.28
N GLN A 3 29.86 -6.86 -7.25
CA GLN A 3 29.42 -6.88 -5.86
C GLN A 3 28.15 -6.02 -5.74
N SER A 4 27.01 -6.66 -5.48
CA SER A 4 25.74 -5.97 -5.20
C SER A 4 25.97 -4.97 -4.06
N GLN A 5 25.88 -3.68 -4.36
CA GLN A 5 25.76 -2.67 -3.32
C GLN A 5 24.42 -2.91 -2.62
N LYS A 6 24.45 -3.50 -1.42
CA LYS A 6 23.25 -3.77 -0.62
C LYS A 6 22.52 -2.52 -0.15
N LYS A 7 23.12 -1.32 -0.30
CA LYS A 7 22.57 -0.05 0.14
C LYS A 7 22.82 1.02 -0.91
N LEU A 8 21.74 1.64 -1.37
CA LEU A 8 21.76 2.80 -2.25
C LEU A 8 21.52 4.05 -1.39
N ASN A 9 22.45 5.00 -1.43
CA ASN A 9 22.27 6.31 -0.79
C ASN A 9 21.88 7.31 -1.88
N ILE A 10 20.74 7.96 -1.72
CA ILE A 10 20.21 8.93 -2.68
C ILE A 10 20.06 10.27 -1.96
N ASN A 11 20.50 11.34 -2.62
CA ASN A 11 20.17 12.69 -2.19
C ASN A 11 18.90 13.14 -2.89
N VAL A 12 17.93 13.56 -2.11
CA VAL A 12 16.64 14.06 -2.59
C VAL A 12 16.37 15.38 -1.90
N SER A 13 15.90 16.36 -2.66
CA SER A 13 15.51 17.67 -2.13
C SER A 13 13.99 17.81 -2.22
N PHE A 14 13.40 18.35 -1.15
CA PHE A 14 11.99 18.67 -1.07
C PHE A 14 11.84 20.14 -0.73
N GLU A 15 10.82 20.78 -1.26
CA GLU A 15 10.56 22.21 -1.08
C GLU A 15 9.09 22.45 -0.72
N GLY A 16 8.80 23.64 -0.19
CA GLY A 16 7.45 24.08 0.12
C GLY A 16 6.75 23.25 1.20
N GLU A 17 5.44 23.09 1.05
CA GLU A 17 4.56 22.42 2.02
C GLU A 17 5.00 21.00 2.33
N PHE A 18 5.54 20.28 1.34
CA PHE A 18 5.97 18.90 1.54
C PHE A 18 7.22 18.79 2.44
N ALA A 19 8.17 19.71 2.31
CA ALA A 19 9.34 19.77 3.19
C ALA A 19 8.94 20.08 4.64
N GLN A 20 7.96 20.96 4.81
CA GLN A 20 7.41 21.29 6.11
C GLN A 20 6.68 20.09 6.72
N TYR A 21 5.81 19.44 5.96
CA TYR A 21 5.11 18.22 6.37
C TYR A 21 6.08 17.13 6.85
N LEU A 22 7.14 16.83 6.09
CA LEU A 22 8.14 15.84 6.49
C LEU A 22 8.84 16.22 7.80
N THR A 23 9.07 17.51 8.02
CA THR A 23 9.66 18.02 9.27
C THR A 23 8.72 17.80 10.45
N GLU A 24 7.44 18.13 10.29
CA GLU A 24 6.41 17.96 11.33
C GLU A 24 6.19 16.49 11.69
N VAL A 25 6.14 15.61 10.69
CA VAL A 25 6.03 14.16 10.90
C VAL A 25 7.26 13.60 11.62
N ALA A 26 8.46 14.02 11.20
CA ALA A 26 9.71 13.61 11.86
C ALA A 26 9.72 13.99 13.34
N GLN A 27 9.27 15.20 13.68
CA GLN A 27 9.11 15.65 15.06
C GLN A 27 8.08 14.81 15.82
N ALA A 28 6.88 14.63 15.24
CA ALA A 28 5.80 13.87 15.86
C ALA A 28 6.17 12.41 16.14
N TRP A 29 6.95 11.80 15.24
CA TRP A 29 7.38 10.41 15.36
C TRP A 29 8.69 10.23 16.13
N ASN A 30 9.32 11.33 16.55
CA ASN A 30 10.66 11.34 17.16
C ASN A 30 11.68 10.56 16.32
N LYS A 31 11.72 10.86 15.02
CA LYS A 31 12.58 10.22 14.01
C LYS A 31 13.30 11.28 13.18
N THR A 32 14.35 10.86 12.49
CA THR A 32 14.98 11.68 11.45
C THR A 32 14.14 11.65 10.16
N ILE A 33 14.24 12.69 9.33
CA ILE A 33 13.55 12.74 8.02
C ILE A 33 13.87 11.51 7.15
N PRO A 34 15.13 11.03 7.03
CA PRO A 34 15.42 9.80 6.30
C PRO A 34 14.69 8.56 6.84
N GLU A 35 14.54 8.44 8.16
CA GLU A 35 13.80 7.31 8.76
C GLU A 35 12.30 7.39 8.46
N VAL A 36 11.71 8.59 8.48
CA VAL A 36 10.32 8.82 8.04
C VAL A 36 10.15 8.39 6.58
N LEU A 37 11.03 8.84 5.69
CA LEU A 37 10.98 8.48 4.28
C LEU A 37 11.10 6.96 4.06
N VAL A 38 11.99 6.29 4.79
CA VAL A 38 12.11 4.81 4.73
C VAL A 38 10.81 4.13 5.17
N CYS A 39 10.14 4.65 6.21
CA CYS A 39 8.85 4.10 6.64
C CYS A 39 7.78 4.27 5.55
N LEU A 40 7.61 5.49 5.03
CA LEU A 40 6.59 5.78 4.02
C LEU A 40 6.81 4.99 2.73
N VAL A 41 8.06 4.94 2.22
CA VAL A 41 8.38 4.20 1.00
C VAL A 41 8.19 2.70 1.17
N LYS A 42 8.47 2.14 2.35
CA LYS A 42 8.23 0.72 2.60
C LYS A 42 6.75 0.37 2.61
N GLU A 43 5.93 1.22 3.22
CA GLU A 43 4.48 1.02 3.28
C GLU A 43 3.88 1.01 1.87
N GLU A 44 4.19 2.01 1.04
CA GLU A 44 3.76 2.08 -0.35
C GLU A 44 4.28 0.88 -1.17
N PHE A 45 5.53 0.48 -0.96
CA PHE A 45 6.11 -0.65 -1.69
C PHE A 45 5.45 -1.99 -1.36
N GLU A 46 5.10 -2.23 -0.09
CA GLU A 46 4.38 -3.45 0.29
C GLU A 46 2.93 -3.42 -0.22
N ALA A 47 2.26 -2.27 -0.18
CA ALA A 47 0.93 -2.10 -0.76
C ALA A 47 0.92 -2.33 -2.29
N GLU A 48 1.92 -1.80 -3.02
CA GLU A 48 2.08 -2.03 -4.45
C GLU A 48 2.32 -3.51 -4.78
N LYS A 49 3.12 -4.22 -3.97
CA LYS A 49 3.33 -5.66 -4.15
C LYS A 49 2.05 -6.44 -3.96
N GLU A 50 1.32 -6.19 -2.87
CA GLU A 50 0.06 -6.86 -2.59
C GLU A 50 -0.93 -6.65 -3.74
N MET A 51 -1.04 -5.40 -4.22
CA MET A 51 -1.88 -5.07 -5.37
C MET A 51 -1.42 -5.79 -6.64
N ALA A 52 -0.11 -5.88 -6.88
CA ALA A 52 0.43 -6.60 -8.02
C ALA A 52 0.14 -8.11 -7.97
N GLU A 53 0.13 -8.71 -6.77
CA GLU A 53 -0.26 -10.11 -6.58
C GLU A 53 -1.75 -10.32 -6.85
N ILE A 54 -2.62 -9.45 -6.31
CA ILE A 54 -4.07 -9.48 -6.58
C ILE A 54 -4.36 -9.36 -8.08
N ILE A 55 -3.68 -8.44 -8.78
CA ILE A 55 -3.84 -8.26 -10.23
C ILE A 55 -3.42 -9.52 -10.98
N LYS A 56 -2.30 -10.14 -10.60
CA LYS A 56 -1.85 -11.39 -11.23
C LYS A 56 -2.86 -12.52 -11.05
N GLU A 57 -3.41 -12.67 -9.84
CA GLU A 57 -4.43 -13.69 -9.55
C GLU A 57 -5.73 -13.43 -10.33
N ARG A 58 -6.16 -12.16 -10.41
CA ARG A 58 -7.34 -11.74 -11.20
C ARG A 58 -7.19 -12.05 -12.68
N ASP A 59 -6.02 -11.81 -13.25
CA ASP A 59 -5.77 -11.89 -14.70
C ASP A 59 -5.32 -13.29 -15.15
N MET A 60 -5.36 -14.30 -14.27
CA MET A 60 -5.07 -15.68 -14.66
C MET A 60 -6.12 -16.20 -15.66
N PRO A 61 -5.73 -16.95 -16.71
CA PRO A 61 -6.67 -17.51 -17.69
C PRO A 61 -7.78 -18.38 -17.06
N GLU A 62 -7.49 -19.02 -15.94
CA GLU A 62 -8.41 -19.87 -15.19
C GLU A 62 -9.29 -19.10 -14.20
N ALA A 63 -9.04 -17.80 -14.02
CA ALA A 63 -9.81 -16.97 -13.09
C ALA A 63 -11.27 -16.87 -13.56
N LYS A 64 -12.20 -17.22 -12.66
CA LYS A 64 -13.62 -17.14 -12.95
C LYS A 64 -14.03 -15.67 -13.08
N THR A 65 -14.46 -15.29 -14.28
CA THR A 65 -15.14 -14.00 -14.47
C THR A 65 -16.52 -14.09 -13.83
N VAL A 66 -16.80 -13.22 -12.88
CA VAL A 66 -18.12 -13.09 -12.24
C VAL A 66 -18.65 -11.72 -12.61
N ARG A 67 -19.82 -11.64 -13.25
CA ARG A 67 -20.46 -10.35 -13.54
C ARG A 67 -21.33 -9.93 -12.37
N ASN A 68 -21.63 -8.64 -12.32
CA ASN A 68 -22.44 -8.08 -11.25
C ASN A 68 -23.84 -8.70 -11.18
N GLU A 69 -24.42 -9.10 -12.32
CA GLU A 69 -25.73 -9.74 -12.40
C GLU A 69 -25.72 -11.20 -11.93
N ASP A 70 -24.55 -11.84 -11.91
CA ASP A 70 -24.39 -13.24 -11.49
C ASP A 70 -24.27 -13.35 -9.95
N ILE A 71 -24.29 -12.22 -9.23
CA ILE A 71 -24.18 -12.13 -7.76
C ILE A 71 -25.55 -11.84 -7.14
N ASP A 72 -26.01 -12.72 -6.27
CA ASP A 72 -27.20 -12.50 -5.43
C ASP A 72 -26.85 -11.55 -4.27
N TRP A 73 -26.91 -10.25 -4.54
CA TRP A 73 -26.59 -9.19 -3.59
C TRP A 73 -27.56 -9.17 -2.40
N ASP A 74 -28.84 -9.46 -2.62
CA ASP A 74 -29.85 -9.47 -1.55
C ASP A 74 -29.55 -10.55 -0.52
N LYS A 75 -29.14 -11.74 -0.96
CA LYS A 75 -28.67 -12.81 -0.06
C LYS A 75 -27.39 -12.43 0.70
N ILE A 76 -26.45 -11.76 0.06
CA ILE A 76 -25.19 -11.33 0.71
C ILE A 76 -25.45 -10.24 1.76
N LEU A 77 -26.29 -9.25 1.43
CA LEU A 77 -26.60 -8.13 2.32
C LEU A 77 -27.50 -8.55 3.49
N SER A 78 -28.43 -9.50 3.26
CA SER A 78 -29.26 -10.06 4.33
C SER A 78 -28.50 -10.95 5.31
N ALA A 79 -27.35 -11.52 4.93
CA ALA A 79 -26.50 -12.29 5.83
C ALA A 79 -25.73 -11.42 6.86
N LYS A 80 -25.67 -10.08 6.66
CA LYS A 80 -24.96 -9.14 7.54
C LYS A 80 -25.75 -8.66 8.76
N THR A 81 -26.91 -9.25 9.10
CA THR A 81 -27.45 -9.13 10.46
C THR A 81 -26.62 -9.98 11.43
N ILE A 82 -25.41 -9.52 11.73
CA ILE A 82 -24.75 -9.86 12.99
C ILE A 82 -25.60 -9.17 14.06
N LYS A 83 -26.16 -9.97 14.97
CA LYS A 83 -26.89 -9.50 16.13
C LYS A 83 -25.96 -8.64 16.98
N ASP A 84 -26.20 -7.34 17.00
CA ASP A 84 -25.84 -6.50 18.13
C ASP A 84 -26.84 -6.81 19.25
N GLU A 85 -26.51 -7.79 20.10
CA GLU A 85 -27.10 -7.99 21.44
C GLU A 85 -25.97 -8.07 22.47
#